data_AF-A0A843SPR2-F1
#
_entry.id   AF-A0A843SPR2-F1
#
_cell.length_a   1.000
_cell.length_b   1.000
_cell.length_c   1.000
_cell.angle_alpha   90.00
_cell.angle_beta   90.00
_cell.angle_gamma   90.00
#
_symmetry.space_group_name_H-M   'P 1'
#
loop_
_entity.id
_entity.type
_entity.pdbx_description
1 polymer ?
#
loop_
_entity_poly.entity_id
_entity_poly.type
_entity_poly.pdbx_seq_one_letter_code
_entity_poly.pdbx_strand_id
1 'polypeptide(L)'
;MNNAPTVNRPRGIVEMKRNGLTWAALATLMTLASVPHASAQRTTDEYVQELIREAAARAGVSQPSAGAGSTGQTTAQATASGRSVVQLTLDEAIKLALDRNLDISVQRLNPQAFDFSLAGLRATYRPTVTSQLAQQSNTNPSTQTIQGAAAGTGITQGQATYNAGIAQNIPWGGGNFAVTLNNNRQSTTSPTALFDPAYNTNWSASFTQPLLRNFKTDTTRQQLVVTKLNQDISEIQLQSTIINTLANVRNAYWDLVFGVQSVEVARRSVELAERLVSDNRVRVEIGTMAPIDVVQAQAQAATQRQNLAVAEGTRRTTELALKRLIVSGTQDQNWSATIEPTDQPDFVPAPIDVTAAVARAIENRTDLAQVRKNMQVNDVTLGYLRNQTLPQVDFTARYGLIGQGGTRFVRAGGISGGITETIPGGYADALSSLFDRRYPTWNFGINVSYPIGVSAQEATVARARVQQNQVEGQIRQIELQVATDVTNAATNVQNNVERVEAAQAAREFSQRQLEAEQSKFEVGMSTNYFVVQAQRDLLTAQNNALQAILAYRRSLVELERLQQTSLQTSNITILGR
;
A
#
# COMPACT_ATOMS: atom_id res chain seq x y z
N MET A 1 -72.08 17.88 61.62
CA MET A 1 -71.97 18.81 62.76
C MET A 1 -70.52 18.80 63.26
N ASN A 2 -69.91 19.99 63.24
CA ASN A 2 -68.81 20.52 64.05
C ASN A 2 -67.40 19.87 64.14
N ASN A 3 -66.46 20.71 63.67
CA ASN A 3 -65.22 21.20 64.31
C ASN A 3 -63.90 20.42 64.23
N ALA A 4 -62.94 21.05 63.53
CA ALA A 4 -61.47 21.02 63.71
C ALA A 4 -61.05 21.72 65.05
N PRO A 5 -59.76 21.94 65.47
CA PRO A 5 -58.45 21.86 64.76
C PRO A 5 -57.18 21.45 65.60
N THR A 6 -55.97 21.71 65.04
CA THR A 6 -54.59 21.89 65.61
C THR A 6 -53.67 20.66 65.70
N VAL A 7 -52.54 20.51 64.96
CA VAL A 7 -51.21 21.19 64.83
C VAL A 7 -50.11 20.33 65.48
N ASN A 8 -49.12 19.83 64.71
CA ASN A 8 -47.68 20.10 64.91
C ASN A 8 -46.80 19.45 63.81
N ARG A 9 -45.81 20.20 63.29
CA ARG A 9 -44.65 19.70 62.51
C ARG A 9 -43.41 19.68 63.43
N PRO A 10 -42.40 18.83 63.17
CA PRO A 10 -41.13 19.35 62.63
C PRO A 10 -40.50 18.40 61.57
N ARG A 11 -40.03 18.90 60.41
CA ARG A 11 -38.64 19.30 60.06
C ARG A 11 -37.57 18.21 60.25
N GLY A 12 -36.96 17.79 59.12
CA GLY A 12 -35.55 17.35 59.08
C GLY A 12 -35.24 16.13 58.21
N ILE A 13 -35.21 16.25 56.86
CA ILE A 13 -34.41 15.35 56.01
C ILE A 13 -33.80 16.19 54.87
N VAL A 14 -32.67 16.83 55.17
CA VAL A 14 -31.69 17.28 54.19
C VAL A 14 -30.35 16.80 54.75
N GLU A 15 -29.68 15.92 54.00
CA GLU A 15 -28.25 15.54 54.06
C GLU A 15 -28.05 14.02 53.99
N MET A 16 -27.97 13.49 52.76
CA MET A 16 -27.15 12.30 52.47
C MET A 16 -27.03 12.15 50.94
N LYS A 17 -26.33 13.08 50.29
CA LYS A 17 -25.95 12.96 48.86
C LYS A 17 -24.51 13.36 48.54
N ARG A 18 -23.69 13.68 49.55
CA ARG A 18 -22.42 14.39 49.34
C ARG A 18 -21.13 13.54 49.46
N ASN A 19 -21.20 12.29 49.95
CA ASN A 19 -19.98 11.50 50.23
C ASN A 19 -19.65 10.40 49.20
N GLY A 20 -20.56 10.09 48.26
CA GLY A 20 -20.31 9.10 47.20
C GLY A 20 -19.55 9.66 45.99
N LEU A 21 -19.65 10.98 45.75
CA LEU A 21 -19.00 11.65 44.61
C LEU A 21 -17.52 11.95 44.84
N THR A 22 -17.06 12.05 46.09
CA THR A 22 -15.68 12.44 46.42
C THR A 22 -14.66 11.31 46.22
N TRP A 23 -15.06 10.05 46.37
CA TRP A 23 -14.18 8.90 46.13
C TRP A 23 -14.17 8.43 44.67
N ALA A 24 -15.30 8.57 43.97
CA ALA A 24 -15.35 8.39 42.52
C ALA A 24 -14.42 9.39 41.82
N ALA A 25 -14.36 10.64 42.30
CA ALA A 25 -13.46 11.69 41.85
C ALA A 25 -11.97 11.40 42.16
N LEU A 26 -11.64 10.71 43.25
CA LEU A 26 -10.25 10.37 43.60
C LEU A 26 -9.69 9.19 42.80
N ALA A 27 -10.52 8.20 42.46
CA ALA A 27 -10.14 7.11 41.55
C ALA A 27 -10.05 7.58 40.08
N THR A 28 -10.89 8.55 39.69
CA THR A 28 -10.69 9.27 38.43
C THR A 28 -9.45 10.16 38.47
N LEU A 29 -9.14 10.85 39.58
CA LEU A 29 -7.93 11.69 39.66
C LEU A 29 -6.61 10.89 39.58
N MET A 30 -6.51 9.67 40.12
CA MET A 30 -5.28 8.87 39.98
C MET A 30 -5.08 8.26 38.57
N THR A 31 -6.11 8.24 37.72
CA THR A 31 -6.00 7.77 36.33
C THR A 31 -6.06 8.91 35.30
N LEU A 32 -6.62 10.07 35.67
CA LEU A 32 -6.65 11.29 34.86
C LEU A 32 -5.48 12.25 35.13
N ALA A 33 -4.81 12.18 36.29
CA ALA A 33 -3.68 13.07 36.59
C ALA A 33 -2.37 12.74 35.85
N SER A 34 -2.35 11.71 35.00
CA SER A 34 -1.19 11.43 34.12
C SER A 34 -1.55 11.23 32.65
N VAL A 35 -2.78 11.56 32.22
CA VAL A 35 -3.16 11.46 30.81
C VAL A 35 -4.01 12.68 30.43
N PRO A 36 -3.54 13.57 29.54
CA PRO A 36 -4.35 14.67 29.05
C PRO A 36 -5.50 14.12 28.16
N HIS A 37 -6.70 14.03 28.74
CA HIS A 37 -7.93 13.58 28.08
C HIS A 37 -8.60 14.73 27.33
N ALA A 38 -8.01 15.14 26.21
CA ALA A 38 -8.64 15.94 25.15
C ALA A 38 -7.73 16.00 23.91
N SER A 39 -6.43 15.73 24.08
CA SER A 39 -5.46 15.62 23.00
C SER A 39 -5.51 14.25 22.33
N ALA A 40 -5.66 13.13 23.05
CA ALA A 40 -5.45 11.78 22.51
C ALA A 40 -6.20 11.43 21.19
N GLN A 41 -7.45 11.86 21.04
CA GLN A 41 -8.26 11.54 19.84
C GLN A 41 -8.03 12.52 18.69
N ARG A 42 -7.85 13.82 18.99
CA ARG A 42 -7.41 14.82 18.00
C ARG A 42 -5.98 14.57 17.55
N THR A 43 -5.10 14.12 18.44
CA THR A 43 -3.74 13.70 18.11
C THR A 43 -3.75 12.42 17.31
N THR A 44 -4.68 11.47 17.45
CA THR A 44 -4.67 10.31 16.54
C THR A 44 -5.04 10.71 15.12
N ASP A 45 -6.05 11.56 14.91
CA ASP A 45 -6.39 12.01 13.55
C ASP A 45 -5.35 12.99 13.01
N GLU A 46 -4.84 13.94 13.80
CA GLU A 46 -3.73 14.82 13.41
C GLU A 46 -2.43 14.04 13.19
N TYR A 47 -2.11 13.04 14.01
CA TYR A 47 -0.91 12.19 13.86
C TYR A 47 -1.08 11.21 12.70
N VAL A 48 -2.26 10.65 12.46
CA VAL A 48 -2.52 9.84 11.26
C VAL A 48 -2.46 10.72 10.03
N GLN A 49 -3.03 11.93 10.07
CA GLN A 49 -2.88 12.90 8.98
C GLN A 49 -1.45 13.40 8.83
N GLU A 50 -0.68 13.53 9.90
CA GLU A 50 0.73 13.92 9.89
C GLU A 50 1.60 12.78 9.36
N LEU A 51 1.32 11.54 9.72
CA LEU A 51 1.95 10.36 9.13
C LEU A 51 1.58 10.21 7.65
N ILE A 52 0.33 10.47 7.27
CA ILE A 52 -0.09 10.51 5.86
C ILE A 52 0.61 11.67 5.14
N ARG A 53 0.72 12.84 5.78
CA ARG A 53 1.38 14.04 5.21
C ARG A 53 2.88 13.85 5.10
N GLU A 54 3.52 13.19 6.06
CA GLU A 54 4.94 12.87 6.07
C GLU A 54 5.24 11.76 5.06
N ALA A 55 4.37 10.74 4.95
CA ALA A 55 4.45 9.72 3.90
C ALA A 55 4.26 10.34 2.50
N ALA A 56 3.29 11.23 2.32
CA ALA A 56 3.04 11.95 1.07
C ALA A 56 4.18 12.92 0.72
N ALA A 57 4.73 13.64 1.69
CA ALA A 57 5.86 14.56 1.52
C ALA A 57 7.14 13.80 1.14
N ARG A 58 7.40 12.64 1.74
CA ARG A 58 8.53 11.77 1.37
C ARG A 58 8.32 11.06 0.03
N ALA A 59 7.08 10.90 -0.42
CA ALA A 59 6.73 10.29 -1.70
C ALA A 59 6.64 11.29 -2.87
N GLY A 60 6.89 12.59 -2.65
CA GLY A 60 6.83 13.60 -3.72
C GLY A 60 5.41 13.91 -4.21
N VAL A 61 4.36 13.43 -3.52
CA VAL A 61 2.97 13.65 -3.90
C VAL A 61 2.47 14.94 -3.23
N SER A 62 2.51 16.05 -3.96
CA SER A 62 1.85 17.29 -3.53
C SER A 62 0.33 17.12 -3.64
N GLN A 63 -0.36 17.04 -2.50
CA GLN A 63 -1.83 17.16 -2.48
C GLN A 63 -2.25 18.59 -2.89
N PRO A 64 -3.39 18.75 -3.59
CA PRO A 64 -3.94 20.06 -3.86
C PRO A 64 -4.44 20.68 -2.56
N SER A 65 -3.86 21.82 -2.18
CA SER A 65 -4.31 22.63 -1.04
C SER A 65 -5.73 23.12 -1.29
N ALA A 66 -6.67 22.72 -0.43
CA ALA A 66 -8.01 23.29 -0.36
C ALA A 66 -7.93 24.79 -0.01
N GLY A 67 -8.80 25.56 -0.65
CA GLY A 67 -8.60 26.98 -0.88
C GLY A 67 -8.72 27.89 0.34
N ALA A 68 -7.89 28.93 0.33
CA ALA A 68 -8.16 30.20 0.97
C ALA A 68 -8.27 31.24 -0.14
N GLY A 69 -9.44 31.84 -0.29
CA GLY A 69 -9.68 32.89 -1.25
C GLY A 69 -8.95 34.18 -0.87
N SER A 70 -8.29 34.79 -1.85
CA SER A 70 -8.08 36.23 -1.87
C SER A 70 -8.18 36.74 -3.29
N THR A 71 -9.21 37.54 -3.49
CA THR A 71 -9.45 38.46 -4.60
C THR A 71 -8.20 39.29 -4.90
N GLY A 72 -7.79 39.29 -6.17
CA GLY A 72 -6.71 40.12 -6.68
C GLY A 72 -6.68 40.03 -8.19
N GLN A 73 -7.57 40.76 -8.85
CA GLN A 73 -7.50 41.00 -10.29
C GLN A 73 -6.17 41.70 -10.59
N THR A 74 -5.35 41.09 -11.43
CA THR A 74 -4.45 41.83 -12.31
C THR A 74 -4.56 41.19 -13.68
N THR A 75 -5.29 41.87 -14.55
CA THR A 75 -5.35 41.65 -15.99
C THR A 75 -3.94 41.87 -16.56
N ALA A 76 -3.15 40.81 -16.62
CA ALA A 76 -1.97 40.75 -17.47
C ALA A 76 -2.41 40.17 -18.81
N GLN A 77 -2.42 41.03 -19.83
CA GLN A 77 -2.54 40.66 -21.23
C GLN A 77 -1.50 39.60 -21.56
N ALA A 78 -1.94 38.36 -21.82
CA ALA A 78 -1.10 37.33 -22.38
C ALA A 78 -1.01 37.55 -23.89
N THR A 79 0.01 38.28 -24.29
CA THR A 79 0.62 38.23 -25.62
C THR A 79 0.81 36.76 -26.01
N ALA A 80 0.52 36.43 -27.27
CA ALA A 80 0.67 35.12 -27.87
C ALA A 80 1.97 34.42 -27.42
N SER A 81 1.85 33.50 -26.49
CA SER A 81 2.98 32.69 -26.03
C SER A 81 3.08 31.51 -26.97
N GLY A 82 4.09 31.51 -27.84
CA GLY A 82 4.54 30.27 -28.47
C GLY A 82 4.72 29.22 -27.39
N ARG A 83 4.16 28.02 -27.58
CA ARG A 83 4.34 26.90 -26.63
C ARG A 83 5.84 26.79 -26.35
N SER A 84 6.24 26.88 -25.09
CA SER A 84 7.65 26.75 -24.73
C SER A 84 8.17 25.42 -25.27
N VAL A 85 9.20 25.46 -26.11
CA VAL A 85 9.84 24.25 -26.64
C VAL A 85 10.84 23.77 -25.61
N VAL A 86 10.66 22.53 -25.14
CA VAL A 86 11.58 21.89 -24.20
C VAL A 86 12.36 20.84 -24.98
N GLN A 87 13.67 21.05 -25.09
CA GLN A 87 14.59 20.04 -25.60
C GLN A 87 14.82 19.01 -24.50
N LEU A 88 14.70 17.73 -24.84
CA LEU A 88 14.78 16.64 -23.86
C LEU A 88 15.64 15.50 -24.41
N THR A 89 16.62 15.08 -23.61
CA THR A 89 17.39 13.84 -23.85
C THR A 89 16.70 12.64 -23.21
N LEU A 90 17.05 11.42 -23.63
CA LEU A 90 16.53 10.20 -23.04
C LEU A 90 16.79 10.11 -21.53
N ASP A 91 17.99 10.49 -21.09
CA ASP A 91 18.37 10.45 -19.68
C ASP A 91 17.58 11.45 -18.82
N GLU A 92 17.32 12.64 -19.36
CA GLU A 92 16.45 13.62 -18.71
C GLU A 92 15.00 13.14 -18.65
N ALA A 93 14.49 12.50 -19.71
CA ALA A 93 13.16 11.90 -19.72
C ALA A 93 13.03 10.81 -18.64
N ILE A 94 14.05 9.97 -18.50
CA ILE A 94 14.13 8.95 -17.45
C ILE A 94 14.16 9.58 -16.06
N LYS A 95 14.99 10.61 -15.86
CA LYS A 95 15.09 11.32 -14.57
C LYS A 95 13.76 11.97 -14.18
N LEU A 96 13.10 12.64 -15.12
CA LEU A 96 11.77 13.23 -14.90
C LEU A 96 10.74 12.16 -14.57
N ALA A 97 10.74 11.01 -15.27
CA ALA A 97 9.84 9.92 -14.96
C ALA A 97 10.09 9.36 -13.55
N LEU A 98 11.33 9.14 -13.14
CA LEU A 98 11.62 8.61 -11.79
C LEU A 98 11.16 9.54 -10.67
N ASP A 99 11.24 10.85 -10.88
CA ASP A 99 10.90 11.86 -9.89
C ASP A 99 9.39 12.20 -9.89
N ARG A 100 8.75 12.24 -11.06
CA ARG A 100 7.39 12.78 -11.22
C ARG A 100 6.34 11.75 -11.60
N ASN A 101 6.71 10.53 -11.96
CA ASN A 101 5.74 9.53 -12.37
C ASN A 101 4.84 9.12 -11.18
N LEU A 102 3.53 9.28 -11.37
CA LEU A 102 2.54 9.00 -10.33
C LEU A 102 2.46 7.52 -9.96
N ASP A 103 2.69 6.60 -10.89
CA ASP A 103 2.64 5.16 -10.63
C ASP A 103 3.79 4.73 -9.70
N ILE A 104 5.01 5.23 -9.96
CA ILE A 104 6.15 5.01 -9.07
C ILE A 104 5.89 5.65 -7.69
N SER A 105 5.35 6.87 -7.67
CA SER A 105 5.05 7.60 -6.43
C SER A 105 4.00 6.87 -5.58
N VAL A 106 2.96 6.32 -6.19
CA VAL A 106 1.94 5.50 -5.53
C VAL A 106 2.54 4.18 -5.05
N GLN A 107 3.31 3.50 -5.90
CA GLN A 107 3.90 2.20 -5.55
C GLN A 107 4.92 2.32 -4.41
N ARG A 108 5.58 3.49 -4.26
CA ARG A 108 6.46 3.80 -3.11
C ARG A 108 5.75 3.83 -1.76
N LEU A 109 4.43 4.05 -1.74
CA LEU A 109 3.65 4.05 -0.49
C LEU A 109 3.40 2.64 0.04
N ASN A 110 3.46 1.60 -0.81
CA ASN A 110 3.16 0.23 -0.39
C ASN A 110 4.17 -0.32 0.64
N PRO A 111 5.50 -0.23 0.44
CA PRO A 111 6.46 -0.61 1.47
C PRO A 111 6.30 0.19 2.77
N GLN A 112 5.99 1.50 2.67
CA GLN A 112 5.77 2.36 3.84
C GLN A 112 4.53 1.93 4.65
N ALA A 113 3.47 1.46 3.99
CA ALA A 113 2.31 0.91 4.66
C ALA A 113 2.64 -0.36 5.48
N PHE A 114 3.62 -1.15 5.02
CA PHE A 114 4.11 -2.30 5.78
C PHE A 114 4.91 -1.89 7.02
N ASP A 115 5.63 -0.76 7.01
CA ASP A 115 6.30 -0.24 8.21
C ASP A 115 5.30 0.06 9.34
N PHE A 116 4.16 0.68 9.00
CA PHE A 116 3.09 0.94 9.96
C PHE A 116 2.43 -0.35 10.45
N SER A 117 2.23 -1.32 9.56
CA SER A 117 1.71 -2.65 9.92
C SER A 117 2.66 -3.37 10.88
N LEU A 118 3.97 -3.29 10.64
CA LEU A 118 5.01 -3.85 11.49
C LEU A 118 5.08 -3.13 12.85
N ALA A 119 4.93 -1.80 12.86
CA ALA A 119 4.82 -1.03 14.09
C ALA A 119 3.59 -1.44 14.92
N GLY A 120 2.45 -1.68 14.27
CA GLY A 120 1.24 -2.21 14.91
C GLY A 120 1.44 -3.60 15.52
N LEU A 121 2.07 -4.52 14.78
CA LEU A 121 2.40 -5.84 15.32
C LEU A 121 3.36 -5.76 16.51
N ARG A 122 4.38 -4.90 16.44
CA ARG A 122 5.30 -4.65 17.57
C ARG A 122 4.61 -4.01 18.77
N ALA A 123 3.56 -3.22 18.56
CA ALA A 123 2.76 -2.64 19.64
C ALA A 123 2.05 -3.69 20.50
N THR A 124 1.81 -4.90 19.97
CA THR A 124 1.27 -6.05 20.74
C THR A 124 2.15 -6.44 21.93
N TYR A 125 3.45 -6.14 21.89
CA TYR A 125 4.41 -6.39 22.98
C TYR A 125 4.55 -5.21 23.95
N ARG A 126 3.86 -4.09 23.70
CA ARG A 126 3.79 -2.97 24.64
C ARG A 126 2.72 -3.25 25.70
N PRO A 127 2.91 -2.74 26.93
CA PRO A 127 1.91 -2.89 27.98
C PRO A 127 0.61 -2.18 27.59
N THR A 128 -0.49 -2.88 27.77
CA THR A 128 -1.86 -2.36 27.60
C THR A 128 -2.43 -2.05 28.96
N VAL A 129 -2.95 -0.82 29.14
CA VAL A 129 -3.62 -0.40 30.37
C VAL A 129 -5.12 -0.47 30.12
N THR A 130 -5.84 -1.20 30.97
CA THR A 130 -7.29 -1.32 30.91
C THR A 130 -7.91 -0.69 32.15
N SER A 131 -9.03 0.00 31.96
CA SER A 131 -9.87 0.52 33.03
C SER A 131 -11.32 0.21 32.70
N GLN A 132 -12.06 -0.35 33.66
CA GLN A 132 -13.46 -0.70 33.47
C GLN A 132 -14.28 -0.14 34.62
N LEU A 133 -15.23 0.72 34.26
CA LEU A 133 -16.24 1.28 35.16
C LEU A 133 -17.60 0.74 34.73
N ALA A 134 -18.28 0.02 35.61
CA ALA A 134 -19.60 -0.52 35.32
C ALA A 134 -20.51 -0.38 36.54
N GLN A 135 -21.78 -0.09 36.30
CA GLN A 135 -22.81 -0.13 37.32
C GLN A 135 -23.96 -0.98 36.82
N GLN A 136 -24.33 -1.98 37.61
CA GLN A 136 -25.43 -2.89 37.33
C GLN A 136 -26.38 -2.88 38.51
N SER A 137 -27.68 -2.94 38.24
CA SER A 137 -28.69 -3.16 39.25
C SER A 137 -29.61 -4.26 38.74
N ASN A 138 -29.69 -5.36 39.47
CA ASN A 138 -30.57 -6.47 39.13
C ASN A 138 -31.57 -6.69 40.26
N THR A 139 -32.86 -6.71 39.93
CA THR A 139 -33.92 -6.98 40.89
C THR A 139 -34.53 -8.33 40.55
N ASN A 140 -34.20 -9.35 41.35
CA ASN A 140 -34.74 -10.69 41.19
C ASN A 140 -35.79 -10.97 42.28
N PRO A 141 -36.90 -11.64 41.96
CA PRO A 141 -37.84 -12.07 42.99
C PRO A 141 -37.19 -13.08 43.93
N SER A 142 -37.44 -12.94 45.24
CA SER A 142 -37.02 -13.92 46.25
C SER A 142 -37.75 -15.24 46.04
N THR A 143 -37.00 -16.33 45.87
CA THR A 143 -37.52 -17.71 45.69
C THR A 143 -37.18 -18.65 46.85
N GLN A 144 -36.45 -18.18 47.87
CA GLN A 144 -35.97 -19.00 48.97
C GLN A 144 -36.16 -18.30 50.32
N THR A 145 -36.64 -19.03 51.33
CA THR A 145 -36.88 -18.52 52.70
C THR A 145 -35.62 -17.98 53.38
N ILE A 146 -34.44 -18.50 53.04
CA ILE A 146 -33.14 -18.11 53.63
C ILE A 146 -32.65 -16.75 53.08
N GLN A 147 -33.23 -16.23 52.00
CA GLN A 147 -32.90 -14.89 51.49
C GLN A 147 -33.57 -13.76 52.30
N GLY A 148 -34.38 -14.12 53.31
CA GLY A 148 -34.96 -13.20 54.31
C GLY A 148 -36.11 -12.33 53.81
N ALA A 149 -36.49 -12.44 52.54
CA ALA A 149 -37.55 -11.68 51.91
C ALA A 149 -38.70 -12.60 51.49
N ALA A 150 -39.96 -12.19 51.68
CA ALA A 150 -41.14 -12.99 51.37
C ALA A 150 -41.15 -13.43 49.89
N ALA A 151 -41.69 -14.62 49.59
CA ALA A 151 -41.76 -15.14 48.23
C ALA A 151 -42.40 -14.10 47.28
N GLY A 152 -41.71 -13.77 46.18
CA GLY A 152 -42.18 -12.76 45.21
C GLY A 152 -41.83 -11.31 45.54
N THR A 153 -41.19 -11.01 46.68
CA THR A 153 -40.62 -9.68 46.92
C THR A 153 -39.29 -9.52 46.17
N GLY A 154 -39.11 -8.38 45.51
CA GLY A 154 -37.90 -8.10 44.72
C GLY A 154 -36.69 -7.83 45.60
N ILE A 155 -35.64 -8.64 45.47
CA ILE A 155 -34.33 -8.37 46.06
C ILE A 155 -33.50 -7.63 45.02
N THR A 156 -33.18 -6.37 45.31
CA THR A 156 -32.34 -5.54 44.45
C THR A 156 -30.88 -5.73 44.85
N GLN A 157 -30.08 -6.18 43.90
CA GLN A 157 -28.63 -6.27 44.00
C GLN A 157 -28.00 -5.21 43.09
N GLY A 158 -27.38 -4.21 43.70
CA GLY A 158 -26.54 -3.23 43.03
C GLY A 158 -25.10 -3.70 42.99
N GLN A 159 -24.44 -3.55 41.85
CA GLN A 159 -23.03 -3.83 41.66
C GLN A 159 -22.38 -2.62 41.00
N ALA A 160 -21.32 -2.10 41.61
CA ALA A 160 -20.47 -1.08 40.99
C ALA A 160 -19.03 -1.60 40.91
N THR A 161 -18.51 -1.68 39.69
CA THR A 161 -17.21 -2.25 39.35
C THR A 161 -16.26 -1.14 38.93
N TYR A 162 -15.07 -1.14 39.52
CA TYR A 162 -13.99 -0.20 39.23
C TYR A 162 -12.70 -1.00 39.05
N ASN A 163 -12.48 -1.55 37.86
CA ASN A 163 -11.31 -2.37 37.59
C ASN A 163 -10.23 -1.55 36.89
N ALA A 164 -8.97 -1.84 37.22
CA ALA A 164 -7.81 -1.38 36.48
C ALA A 164 -6.89 -2.57 36.21
N GLY A 165 -6.18 -2.57 35.10
CA GLY A 165 -5.26 -3.64 34.75
C GLY A 165 -4.14 -3.18 33.83
N ILE A 166 -3.02 -3.88 33.89
CA ILE A 166 -1.90 -3.74 32.98
C ILE A 166 -1.57 -5.14 32.46
N ALA A 167 -1.56 -5.35 31.15
CA ALA A 167 -1.20 -6.63 30.54
C ALA A 167 -0.17 -6.44 29.43
N GLN A 168 0.82 -7.32 29.37
CA GLN A 168 1.90 -7.26 28.38
C GLN A 168 2.25 -8.66 27.88
N ASN A 169 2.34 -8.80 26.56
CA ASN A 169 2.88 -10.00 25.92
C ASN A 169 4.40 -9.90 25.82
N ILE A 170 5.07 -11.01 26.08
CA ILE A 170 6.53 -11.10 26.06
C ILE A 170 6.98 -11.49 24.65
N PRO A 171 7.93 -10.76 24.04
CA PRO A 171 8.34 -11.01 22.65
C PRO A 171 9.13 -12.31 22.47
N TRP A 172 9.70 -12.85 23.54
CA TRP A 172 10.33 -14.16 23.55
C TRP A 172 9.45 -15.19 24.25
N GLY A 173 9.38 -16.40 23.70
CA GLY A 173 8.73 -17.53 24.36
C GLY A 173 7.19 -17.49 24.36
N GLY A 174 6.53 -16.45 23.87
CA GLY A 174 5.05 -16.39 23.78
C GLY A 174 4.34 -16.25 25.13
N GLY A 175 5.07 -15.85 26.18
CA GLY A 175 4.51 -15.65 27.51
C GLY A 175 3.68 -14.37 27.60
N ASN A 176 2.77 -14.31 28.57
CA ASN A 176 2.05 -13.10 28.93
C ASN A 176 2.16 -12.81 30.43
N PHE A 177 2.15 -11.53 30.77
CA PHE A 177 2.12 -11.03 32.13
C PHE A 177 0.95 -10.07 32.28
N ALA A 178 0.16 -10.21 33.33
CA ALA A 178 -0.94 -9.32 33.62
C ALA A 178 -1.04 -9.03 35.11
N VAL A 179 -1.29 -7.77 35.45
CA VAL A 179 -1.60 -7.31 36.80
C VAL A 179 -2.98 -6.67 36.74
N THR A 180 -3.89 -7.12 37.59
CA THR A 180 -5.27 -6.64 37.64
C THR A 180 -5.61 -6.23 39.05
N LEU A 181 -6.31 -5.11 39.18
CA LEU A 181 -6.93 -4.64 40.40
C LEU A 181 -8.44 -4.58 40.13
N ASN A 182 -9.16 -5.55 40.66
CA ASN A 182 -10.61 -5.63 40.53
C ASN A 182 -11.26 -5.08 41.79
N ASN A 183 -12.09 -4.05 41.67
CA ASN A 183 -12.83 -3.50 42.80
C ASN A 183 -14.31 -3.64 42.53
N ASN A 184 -15.03 -4.28 43.44
CA ASN A 184 -16.44 -4.54 43.29
C ASN A 184 -17.17 -4.11 44.56
N ARG A 185 -18.02 -3.09 44.43
CA ARG A 185 -18.97 -2.67 45.46
C ARG A 185 -20.31 -3.35 45.20
N GLN A 186 -20.66 -4.30 46.06
CA GLN A 186 -21.97 -4.94 46.04
C GLN A 186 -22.85 -4.30 47.10
N SER A 187 -24.06 -3.92 46.73
CA SER A 187 -25.11 -3.54 47.66
C SER A 187 -26.32 -4.42 47.46
N THR A 188 -27.00 -4.80 48.53
CA THR A 188 -28.12 -5.74 48.46
C THR A 188 -29.20 -5.36 49.46
N THR A 189 -30.45 -5.43 49.04
CA THR A 189 -31.60 -5.26 49.95
C THR A 189 -31.95 -6.55 50.70
N SER A 190 -31.17 -7.63 50.55
CA SER A 190 -31.43 -8.90 51.23
C SER A 190 -31.30 -8.77 52.76
N PRO A 191 -32.35 -9.14 53.52
CA PRO A 191 -32.34 -9.06 54.97
C PRO A 191 -31.35 -9.99 55.66
N THR A 192 -30.67 -10.90 54.96
CA THR A 192 -29.68 -11.84 55.52
C THR A 192 -28.23 -11.49 55.17
N ALA A 193 -28.01 -10.33 54.53
CA ALA A 193 -26.67 -9.85 54.23
C ALA A 193 -25.86 -9.56 55.52
N LEU A 194 -24.61 -10.04 55.54
CA LEU A 194 -23.64 -9.78 56.60
C LEU A 194 -22.87 -8.47 56.39
N PHE A 195 -22.78 -8.02 55.13
CA PHE A 195 -22.14 -6.77 54.73
C PHE A 195 -23.02 -6.04 53.69
N ASP A 196 -23.38 -4.78 53.91
CA ASP A 196 -24.02 -3.91 52.92
C ASP A 196 -23.65 -2.43 53.13
N PRO A 197 -23.02 -1.76 52.15
CA PRO A 197 -22.42 -2.35 50.95
C PRO A 197 -21.18 -3.17 51.30
N ALA A 198 -20.98 -4.29 50.60
CA ALA A 198 -19.75 -5.06 50.62
C ALA A 198 -18.77 -4.54 49.55
N TYR A 199 -17.53 -4.28 49.95
CA TYR A 199 -16.43 -3.94 49.06
C TYR A 199 -15.50 -5.14 48.95
N ASN A 200 -15.40 -5.69 47.74
CA ASN A 200 -14.48 -6.77 47.41
C ASN A 200 -13.40 -6.21 46.49
N THR A 201 -12.18 -6.13 47.00
CA THR A 201 -11.01 -5.69 46.24
C THR A 201 -10.09 -6.88 46.03
N ASN A 202 -9.76 -7.18 44.78
CA ASN A 202 -8.84 -8.26 44.43
C ASN A 202 -7.73 -7.72 43.54
N TRP A 203 -6.51 -7.68 44.08
CA TRP A 203 -5.32 -7.47 43.29
C TRP A 203 -4.76 -8.83 42.87
N SER A 204 -4.44 -9.03 41.60
CA SER A 204 -3.77 -10.26 41.16
C SER A 204 -2.77 -10.02 40.04
N ALA A 205 -1.59 -10.60 40.19
CA ALA A 205 -0.59 -10.75 39.16
C ALA A 205 -0.64 -12.18 38.60
N SER A 206 -0.63 -12.32 37.29
CA SER A 206 -0.60 -13.60 36.59
C SER A 206 0.49 -13.63 35.53
N PHE A 207 1.15 -14.76 35.41
CA PHE A 207 2.16 -15.04 34.40
C PHE A 207 1.81 -16.38 33.74
N THR A 208 1.69 -16.38 32.42
CA THR A 208 1.44 -17.59 31.64
C THR A 208 2.56 -17.77 30.63
N GLN A 209 3.21 -18.92 30.61
CA GLN A 209 4.31 -19.24 29.72
C GLN A 209 4.04 -20.58 29.01
N PRO A 210 3.81 -20.59 27.69
CA PRO A 210 3.78 -21.83 26.93
C PRO A 210 5.18 -22.47 26.94
N LEU A 211 5.25 -23.78 27.16
CA LEU A 211 6.51 -24.55 27.24
C LEU A 211 6.79 -25.37 25.98
N LEU A 212 5.75 -25.75 25.22
CA LEU A 212 5.86 -26.54 23.98
C LEU A 212 5.23 -25.80 22.80
N ARG A 213 3.94 -26.02 22.52
CA ARG A 213 3.19 -25.28 21.49
C ARG A 213 3.24 -23.78 21.77
N ASN A 214 3.47 -22.98 20.74
CA ASN A 214 3.63 -21.51 20.81
C ASN A 214 4.90 -21.00 21.53
N PHE A 215 5.81 -21.87 22.01
CA PHE A 215 7.06 -21.40 22.63
C PHE A 215 8.01 -20.77 21.60
N LYS A 216 8.31 -21.48 20.49
CA LYS A 216 9.22 -20.99 19.43
C LYS A 216 8.54 -20.08 18.41
N THR A 217 7.33 -20.45 17.98
CA THR A 217 6.57 -19.70 16.98
C THR A 217 5.13 -19.60 17.47
N ASP A 218 4.70 -18.39 17.80
CA ASP A 218 3.30 -18.07 18.08
C ASP A 218 2.69 -17.34 16.88
N THR A 219 1.39 -17.06 16.95
CA THR A 219 0.66 -16.37 15.89
C THR A 219 1.23 -14.98 15.62
N THR A 220 1.58 -14.22 16.66
CA THR A 220 2.09 -12.84 16.51
C THR A 220 3.49 -12.79 15.90
N ARG A 221 4.40 -13.68 16.28
CA ARG A 221 5.74 -13.81 15.68
C ARG A 221 5.68 -14.36 14.26
N GLN A 222 4.81 -15.33 13.99
CA GLN A 222 4.56 -15.78 12.62
C GLN A 222 4.10 -14.59 11.76
N GLN A 223 3.10 -13.84 12.21
CA GLN A 223 2.62 -12.65 11.50
C GLN A 223 3.73 -11.61 11.35
N LEU A 224 4.56 -11.38 12.36
CA LEU A 224 5.70 -10.46 12.28
C LEU A 224 6.68 -10.83 11.16
N VAL A 225 7.04 -12.12 11.06
CA VAL A 225 7.95 -12.62 10.03
C VAL A 225 7.28 -12.59 8.65
N VAL A 226 6.01 -13.00 8.55
CA VAL A 226 5.24 -12.96 7.29
C VAL A 226 5.07 -11.53 6.79
N THR A 227 4.71 -10.58 7.66
CA THR A 227 4.59 -9.17 7.31
C THR A 227 5.92 -8.59 6.86
N LYS A 228 7.04 -8.97 7.48
CA LYS A 228 8.37 -8.58 7.02
C LYS A 228 8.71 -9.16 5.64
N LEU A 229 8.40 -10.43 5.38
CA LEU A 229 8.58 -11.01 4.05
C LEU A 229 7.65 -10.35 3.01
N ASN A 230 6.44 -9.96 3.39
CA ASN A 230 5.52 -9.21 2.53
C ASN A 230 6.01 -7.79 2.25
N GLN A 231 6.71 -7.16 3.20
CA GLN A 231 7.44 -5.90 2.97
C GLN A 231 8.51 -6.09 1.91
N ASP A 232 9.37 -7.11 2.04
CA ASP A 232 10.39 -7.44 1.03
C ASP A 232 9.75 -7.69 -0.36
N ILE A 233 8.61 -8.40 -0.40
CA ILE A 233 7.84 -8.62 -1.65
C ILE A 233 7.36 -7.29 -2.22
N SER A 234 6.86 -6.38 -1.39
CA SER A 234 6.39 -5.06 -1.81
C SER A 234 7.52 -4.20 -2.38
N GLU A 235 8.72 -4.29 -1.80
CA GLU A 235 9.92 -3.64 -2.33
C GLU A 235 10.33 -4.21 -3.69
N ILE A 236 10.30 -5.53 -3.87
CA ILE A 236 10.57 -6.19 -5.16
C ILE A 236 9.52 -5.77 -6.21
N GLN A 237 8.25 -5.64 -5.82
CA GLN A 237 7.19 -5.15 -6.71
C GLN A 237 7.43 -3.69 -7.12
N LEU A 238 7.85 -2.82 -6.19
CA LEU A 238 8.26 -1.46 -6.51
C LEU A 238 9.40 -1.42 -7.53
N GLN A 239 10.43 -2.26 -7.35
CA GLN A 239 11.51 -2.39 -8.32
C GLN A 239 10.99 -2.80 -9.70
N SER A 240 10.08 -3.77 -9.76
CA SER A 240 9.44 -4.22 -11.01
C SER A 240 8.66 -3.09 -11.69
N THR A 241 7.86 -2.32 -10.94
CA THR A 241 7.14 -1.15 -11.46
C THR A 241 8.11 -0.10 -12.01
N ILE A 242 9.21 0.19 -11.31
CA ILE A 242 10.22 1.13 -11.81
C ILE A 242 10.82 0.62 -13.12
N ILE A 243 11.26 -0.64 -13.19
CA ILE A 243 11.86 -1.23 -14.41
C ILE A 243 10.88 -1.16 -15.60
N ASN A 244 9.62 -1.53 -15.38
CA ASN A 244 8.60 -1.48 -16.44
C ASN A 244 8.29 -0.04 -16.87
N THR A 245 8.21 0.90 -15.92
CA THR A 245 8.00 2.32 -16.23
C THR A 245 9.18 2.91 -16.99
N LEU A 246 10.42 2.57 -16.62
CA LEU A 246 11.62 3.00 -17.36
C LEU A 246 11.63 2.46 -18.79
N ALA A 247 11.29 1.18 -18.99
CA ALA A 247 11.16 0.60 -20.32
C ALA A 247 10.06 1.31 -21.14
N ASN A 248 8.92 1.61 -20.52
CA ASN A 248 7.83 2.34 -21.16
C ASN A 248 8.24 3.77 -21.56
N VAL A 249 9.01 4.47 -20.71
CA VAL A 249 9.54 5.81 -21.00
C VAL A 249 10.53 5.74 -22.16
N ARG A 250 11.46 4.79 -22.14
CA ARG A 250 12.41 4.58 -23.25
C ARG A 250 11.69 4.33 -24.57
N ASN A 251 10.70 3.43 -24.57
CA ASN A 251 9.89 3.15 -25.76
C ASN A 251 9.12 4.38 -26.23
N ALA A 252 8.43 5.10 -25.33
CA ALA A 252 7.69 6.31 -25.68
C ALA A 252 8.59 7.44 -26.21
N TYR A 253 9.81 7.55 -25.67
CA TYR A 253 10.81 8.52 -26.15
C TYR A 253 11.26 8.19 -27.58
N TRP A 254 11.65 6.94 -27.84
CA TRP A 254 12.04 6.53 -29.19
C TRP A 254 10.89 6.63 -30.21
N ASP A 255 9.65 6.42 -29.75
CA ASP A 255 8.45 6.60 -30.58
C ASP A 255 8.24 8.08 -30.96
N LEU A 256 8.51 9.01 -30.05
CA LEU A 256 8.48 10.43 -30.34
C LEU A 256 9.61 10.84 -31.29
N VAL A 257 10.84 10.35 -31.09
CA VAL A 257 11.97 10.57 -32.00
C VAL A 257 11.59 10.15 -33.42
N PHE A 258 11.02 8.95 -33.57
CA PHE A 258 10.54 8.44 -34.85
C PHE A 258 9.41 9.30 -35.43
N GLY A 259 8.43 9.70 -34.61
CA GLY A 259 7.33 10.57 -35.02
C GLY A 259 7.80 11.92 -35.55
N VAL A 260 8.81 12.52 -34.92
CA VAL A 260 9.44 13.77 -35.37
C VAL A 260 10.15 13.57 -36.72
N GLN A 261 10.95 12.51 -36.86
CA GLN A 261 11.64 12.21 -38.13
C GLN A 261 10.65 11.88 -39.26
N SER A 262 9.55 11.18 -38.98
CA SER A 262 8.51 10.87 -39.96
C SER A 262 7.80 12.13 -40.47
N VAL A 263 7.52 13.11 -39.59
CA VAL A 263 6.98 14.42 -40.00
C VAL A 263 7.96 15.15 -40.91
N GLU A 264 9.26 15.11 -40.62
CA GLU A 264 10.27 15.76 -41.44
C GLU A 264 10.38 15.11 -42.83
N VAL A 265 10.35 13.79 -42.93
CA VAL A 265 10.29 13.05 -44.21
C VAL A 265 9.02 13.40 -44.99
N ALA A 266 7.85 13.41 -44.33
CA ALA A 266 6.59 13.76 -44.97
C ALA A 266 6.55 15.22 -45.44
N ARG A 267 7.15 16.15 -44.69
CA ARG A 267 7.26 17.56 -45.09
C ARG A 267 8.10 17.72 -46.35
N ARG A 268 9.27 17.08 -46.41
CA ARG A 268 10.14 17.08 -47.60
C ARG A 268 9.44 16.47 -48.82
N SER A 269 8.62 15.44 -48.60
CA SER A 269 7.79 14.83 -49.65
C SER A 269 6.75 15.80 -50.22
N VAL A 270 6.06 16.56 -49.37
CA VAL A 270 5.11 17.60 -49.81
C VAL A 270 5.82 18.68 -50.61
N GLU A 271 6.96 19.18 -50.12
CA GLU A 271 7.74 20.20 -50.81
C GLU A 271 8.19 19.72 -52.20
N LEU A 272 8.66 18.48 -52.31
CA LEU A 272 9.06 17.89 -53.58
C LEU A 272 7.86 17.73 -54.55
N ALA A 273 6.70 17.29 -54.04
CA ALA A 273 5.49 17.15 -54.85
C ALA A 273 4.95 18.51 -55.33
N GLU A 274 5.05 19.56 -54.51
CA GLU A 274 4.65 20.92 -54.89
C GLU A 274 5.59 21.51 -55.95
N ARG A 275 6.90 21.28 -55.84
CA ARG A 275 7.87 21.65 -56.89
C ARG A 275 7.54 20.95 -58.21
N LEU A 276 7.25 19.65 -58.18
CA LEU A 276 6.85 18.89 -59.38
C LEU A 276 5.58 19.46 -60.04
N VAL A 277 4.59 19.86 -59.26
CA VAL A 277 3.37 20.52 -59.78
C VAL A 277 3.72 21.85 -60.45
N SER A 278 4.61 22.64 -59.85
CA SER A 278 5.07 23.92 -60.42
C SER A 278 5.79 23.71 -61.74
N ASP A 279 6.75 22.77 -61.79
CA ASP A 279 7.55 22.49 -62.98
C ASP A 279 6.69 21.96 -64.14
N ASN A 280 5.75 21.06 -63.84
CA ASN A 280 4.83 20.54 -64.86
C ASN A 280 3.91 21.62 -65.42
N ARG A 281 3.45 22.58 -64.61
CA ARG A 281 2.64 23.71 -65.09
C ARG A 281 3.40 24.56 -66.10
N VAL A 282 4.64 24.91 -65.78
CA VAL A 282 5.51 25.67 -66.70
C VAL A 282 5.72 24.91 -68.01
N ARG A 283 5.96 23.59 -67.95
CA ARG A 283 6.15 22.75 -69.14
C ARG A 283 4.91 22.63 -70.02
N VAL A 284 3.72 22.64 -69.43
CA VAL A 284 2.44 22.67 -70.16
C VAL A 284 2.20 24.04 -70.80
N GLU A 285 2.52 25.14 -70.11
CA GLU A 285 2.39 26.51 -70.66
C GLU A 285 3.27 26.74 -71.90
N ILE A 286 4.46 26.13 -71.93
CA ILE A 286 5.36 26.16 -73.09
C ILE A 286 5.07 25.05 -74.13
N GLY A 287 4.02 24.26 -73.94
CA GLY A 287 3.55 23.25 -74.90
C GLY A 287 4.40 21.96 -74.98
N THR A 288 5.27 21.71 -74.00
CA THR A 288 6.20 20.56 -73.99
C THR A 288 5.70 19.34 -73.20
N MET A 289 4.53 19.43 -72.55
CA MET A 289 3.94 18.39 -71.71
C MET A 289 2.41 18.37 -71.83
N ALA A 290 1.76 17.24 -71.53
CA ALA A 290 0.31 17.11 -71.61
C ALA A 290 -0.39 17.66 -70.34
N PRO A 291 -1.57 18.31 -70.45
CA PRO A 291 -2.32 18.83 -69.29
C PRO A 291 -2.67 17.77 -68.24
N ILE A 292 -2.84 16.50 -68.65
CA ILE A 292 -3.10 15.37 -67.75
C ILE A 292 -1.97 15.14 -66.74
N ASP A 293 -0.72 15.45 -67.11
CA ASP A 293 0.46 15.27 -66.24
C ASP A 293 0.46 16.25 -65.05
N VAL A 294 -0.14 17.44 -65.22
CA VAL A 294 -0.35 18.41 -64.13
C VAL A 294 -1.40 17.90 -63.15
N VAL A 295 -2.50 17.32 -63.65
CA VAL A 295 -3.56 16.73 -62.80
C VAL A 295 -3.01 15.57 -61.98
N GLN A 296 -2.19 14.71 -62.58
CA GLN A 296 -1.52 13.61 -61.89
C GLN A 296 -0.56 14.12 -60.80
N ALA A 297 0.25 15.15 -61.09
CA ALA A 297 1.13 15.76 -60.09
C ALA A 297 0.33 16.40 -58.94
N GLN A 298 -0.82 17.05 -59.23
CA GLN A 298 -1.70 17.62 -58.21
C GLN A 298 -2.32 16.54 -57.31
N ALA A 299 -2.76 15.42 -57.88
CA ALA A 299 -3.27 14.28 -57.11
C ALA A 299 -2.19 13.71 -56.16
N GLN A 300 -0.94 13.65 -56.63
CA GLN A 300 0.19 13.24 -55.80
C GLN A 300 0.46 14.25 -54.67
N ALA A 301 0.50 15.55 -54.96
CA ALA A 301 0.68 16.58 -53.92
C ALA A 301 -0.43 16.55 -52.87
N ALA A 302 -1.68 16.33 -53.26
CA ALA A 302 -2.80 16.14 -52.33
C ALA A 302 -2.61 14.91 -51.43
N THR A 303 -2.14 13.79 -52.00
CA THR A 303 -1.82 12.57 -51.25
C THR A 303 -0.70 12.81 -50.24
N GLN A 304 0.37 13.53 -50.63
CA GLN A 304 1.46 13.84 -49.70
C GLN A 304 1.03 14.78 -48.58
N ARG A 305 0.15 15.77 -48.85
CA ARG A 305 -0.43 16.62 -47.81
C ARG A 305 -1.27 15.83 -46.81
N GLN A 306 -2.03 14.84 -47.28
CA GLN A 306 -2.75 13.92 -46.40
C GLN A 306 -1.78 13.12 -45.53
N ASN A 307 -0.69 12.58 -46.10
CA ASN A 307 0.32 11.83 -45.34
C ASN A 307 1.01 12.69 -44.28
N LEU A 308 1.32 13.96 -44.58
CA LEU A 308 1.86 14.91 -43.60
C LEU A 308 0.89 15.13 -42.44
N ALA A 309 -0.40 15.34 -42.72
CA ALA A 309 -1.41 15.51 -41.67
C ALA A 309 -1.51 14.28 -40.74
N VAL A 310 -1.41 13.06 -41.30
CA VAL A 310 -1.37 11.81 -40.52
C VAL A 310 -0.10 11.71 -39.68
N ALA A 311 1.07 12.02 -40.24
CA ALA A 311 2.34 12.03 -39.53
C ALA A 311 2.33 13.03 -38.36
N GLU A 312 1.79 14.23 -38.57
CA GLU A 312 1.61 15.23 -37.50
C GLU A 312 0.66 14.75 -36.41
N GLY A 313 -0.41 14.04 -36.77
CA GLY A 313 -1.31 13.39 -35.83
C GLY A 313 -0.58 12.38 -34.94
N THR A 314 0.20 11.48 -35.56
CA THR A 314 1.01 10.47 -34.85
C THR A 314 2.08 11.09 -33.94
N ARG A 315 2.72 12.19 -34.37
CA ARG A 315 3.65 12.94 -33.51
C ARG A 315 2.92 13.47 -32.27
N ARG A 316 1.73 14.06 -32.42
CA ARG A 316 0.96 14.59 -31.26
C ARG A 316 0.57 13.49 -30.28
N THR A 317 0.19 12.31 -30.76
CA THR A 317 -0.20 11.19 -29.90
C THR A 317 0.99 10.54 -29.18
N THR A 318 2.13 10.40 -29.85
CA THR A 318 3.39 9.90 -29.24
C THR A 318 3.95 10.90 -28.23
N GLU A 319 3.90 12.20 -28.51
CA GLU A 319 4.27 13.25 -27.57
C GLU A 319 3.40 13.20 -26.29
N LEU A 320 2.09 13.03 -26.45
CA LEU A 320 1.16 12.89 -25.33
C LEU A 320 1.45 11.62 -24.50
N ALA A 321 1.81 10.51 -25.16
CA ALA A 321 2.15 9.26 -24.49
C ALA A 321 3.40 9.42 -23.61
N LEU A 322 4.44 10.13 -24.08
CA LEU A 322 5.62 10.45 -23.30
C LEU A 322 5.29 11.41 -22.15
N LYS A 323 4.53 12.49 -22.42
CA LYS A 323 4.10 13.46 -21.40
C LYS A 323 3.43 12.81 -20.20
N ARG A 324 2.54 11.83 -20.44
CA ARG A 324 1.85 11.09 -19.38
C ARG A 324 2.82 10.35 -18.44
N LEU A 325 4.00 9.97 -18.92
CA LEU A 325 4.98 9.21 -18.12
C LEU A 325 5.95 10.11 -17.33
N ILE A 326 6.19 11.35 -17.77
CA ILE A 326 7.21 12.25 -17.21
C ILE A 326 6.63 13.41 -16.37
N VAL A 327 5.31 13.59 -16.37
CA VAL A 327 4.62 14.71 -15.72
C VAL A 327 3.85 14.24 -14.48
N SER A 328 3.84 15.05 -13.42
CA SER A 328 3.12 14.76 -12.15
C SER A 328 1.62 15.13 -12.18
N GLY A 329 1.17 15.94 -13.14
CA GLY A 329 -0.24 16.27 -13.32
C GLY A 329 -0.49 17.28 -14.45
N THR A 330 -1.77 17.53 -14.76
CA THR A 330 -2.17 18.43 -15.87
C THR A 330 -1.82 19.91 -15.63
N GLN A 331 -1.39 20.27 -14.42
CA GLN A 331 -0.95 21.61 -14.04
C GLN A 331 0.56 21.84 -14.22
N ASP A 332 1.33 20.80 -14.55
CA ASP A 332 2.77 20.94 -14.80
C ASP A 332 3.03 21.77 -16.06
N GLN A 333 4.05 22.63 -16.02
CA GLN A 333 4.48 23.47 -17.14
C GLN A 333 4.80 22.61 -18.39
N ASN A 334 5.40 21.44 -18.17
CA ASN A 334 5.79 20.50 -19.24
C ASN A 334 4.59 19.86 -19.96
N TRP A 335 3.39 19.91 -19.38
CA TRP A 335 2.16 19.45 -20.04
C TRP A 335 1.80 20.31 -21.25
N SER A 336 1.96 21.63 -21.09
CA SER A 336 1.63 22.64 -22.11
C SER A 336 2.75 22.92 -23.11
N ALA A 337 3.99 22.59 -22.74
CA ALA A 337 5.19 22.73 -23.56
C ALA A 337 5.20 21.77 -24.75
N THR A 338 5.90 22.12 -25.85
CA THR A 338 6.18 21.17 -26.94
C THR A 338 7.51 20.49 -26.68
N ILE A 339 7.54 19.15 -26.72
CA ILE A 339 8.78 18.39 -26.48
C ILE A 339 9.48 18.13 -27.81
N GLU A 340 10.76 18.49 -27.88
CA GLU A 340 11.64 18.18 -29.01
C GLU A 340 12.78 17.27 -28.55
N PRO A 341 12.83 16.00 -29.01
CA PRO A 341 13.92 15.11 -28.65
C PRO A 341 15.21 15.48 -29.38
N THR A 342 16.33 15.48 -28.68
CA THR A 342 17.65 15.85 -29.24
C THR A 342 18.50 14.65 -29.67
N ASP A 343 18.17 13.44 -29.20
CA ASP A 343 18.97 12.26 -29.48
C ASP A 343 18.73 11.71 -30.88
N GLN A 344 19.81 11.23 -31.51
CA GLN A 344 19.73 10.50 -32.77
C GLN A 344 19.85 9.00 -32.50
N PRO A 345 19.02 8.16 -33.15
CA PRO A 345 19.09 6.73 -32.96
C PRO A 345 20.37 6.18 -33.61
N ASP A 346 21.37 5.89 -32.77
CA ASP A 346 22.58 5.20 -33.22
C ASP A 346 22.30 3.70 -33.50
N PHE A 347 23.10 3.07 -34.35
CA PHE A 347 23.05 1.63 -34.62
C PHE A 347 24.43 1.05 -34.37
N VAL A 348 24.61 0.48 -33.18
CA VAL A 348 25.85 -0.20 -32.78
C VAL A 348 25.50 -1.67 -32.52
N PRO A 349 25.70 -2.57 -33.49
CA PRO A 349 25.44 -3.99 -33.30
C PRO A 349 26.42 -4.55 -32.26
N ALA A 350 25.88 -5.12 -31.19
CA ALA A 350 26.63 -5.82 -30.16
C ALA A 350 26.24 -7.31 -30.16
N PRO A 351 27.20 -8.24 -30.16
CA PRO A 351 26.89 -9.67 -30.07
C PRO A 351 26.27 -9.98 -28.71
N ILE A 352 25.12 -10.67 -28.71
CA ILE A 352 24.40 -11.07 -27.50
C ILE A 352 24.67 -12.54 -27.22
N ASP A 353 25.28 -12.83 -26.07
CA ASP A 353 25.35 -14.19 -25.53
C ASP A 353 24.02 -14.54 -24.85
N VAL A 354 23.24 -15.38 -25.53
CA VAL A 354 21.91 -15.84 -25.08
C VAL A 354 22.02 -16.66 -23.78
N THR A 355 23.03 -17.52 -23.66
CA THR A 355 23.19 -18.38 -22.48
C THR A 355 23.53 -17.54 -21.26
N ALA A 356 24.45 -16.58 -21.40
CA ALA A 356 24.78 -15.64 -20.33
C ALA A 356 23.61 -14.70 -19.99
N ALA A 357 22.78 -14.33 -20.98
CA ALA A 357 21.57 -13.54 -20.75
C ALA A 357 20.52 -14.31 -19.92
N VAL A 358 20.27 -15.58 -20.25
CA VAL A 358 19.32 -16.43 -19.53
C VAL A 358 19.80 -16.68 -18.10
N ALA A 359 21.08 -16.99 -17.91
CA ALA A 359 21.65 -17.21 -16.57
C ALA A 359 21.50 -15.96 -15.68
N ARG A 360 21.82 -14.77 -16.22
CA ARG A 360 21.62 -13.50 -15.51
C ARG A 360 20.17 -13.23 -15.19
N ALA A 361 19.24 -13.54 -16.10
CA ALA A 361 17.82 -13.35 -15.87
C ALA A 361 17.27 -14.29 -14.78
N ILE A 362 17.66 -15.57 -14.77
CA ILE A 362 17.22 -16.53 -13.73
C ILE A 362 17.77 -16.14 -12.35
N GLU A 363 18.96 -15.55 -12.27
CA GLU A 363 19.49 -15.11 -10.99
C GLU A 363 18.76 -13.85 -10.49
N ASN A 364 18.57 -12.89 -11.38
CA ASN A 364 18.23 -11.54 -10.97
C ASN A 364 16.71 -11.24 -11.04
N ARG A 365 15.94 -11.76 -12.00
CA ARG A 365 14.61 -11.23 -12.36
C ARG A 365 13.64 -11.09 -11.16
N THR A 366 12.92 -9.96 -11.12
CA THR A 366 12.10 -9.56 -9.96
C THR A 366 10.92 -10.50 -9.70
N ASP A 367 10.31 -11.09 -10.74
CA ASP A 367 9.19 -12.03 -10.59
C ASP A 367 9.63 -13.32 -9.88
N LEU A 368 10.80 -13.84 -10.21
CA LEU A 368 11.37 -15.01 -9.56
C LEU A 368 11.78 -14.70 -8.12
N ALA A 369 12.37 -13.53 -7.88
CA ALA A 369 12.67 -13.06 -6.52
C ALA A 369 11.38 -12.97 -5.65
N GLN A 370 10.29 -12.46 -6.22
CA GLN A 370 8.98 -12.39 -5.56
C GLN A 370 8.43 -13.79 -5.22
N VAL A 371 8.46 -14.74 -6.15
CA VAL A 371 7.96 -16.10 -5.87
C VAL A 371 8.84 -16.85 -4.87
N ARG A 372 10.16 -16.66 -4.91
CA ARG A 372 11.07 -17.19 -3.87
C ARG A 372 10.75 -16.63 -2.48
N LYS A 373 10.39 -15.35 -2.37
CA LYS A 373 9.92 -14.76 -1.10
C LYS A 373 8.56 -15.31 -0.66
N ASN A 374 7.63 -15.54 -1.60
CA ASN A 374 6.36 -16.22 -1.31
C ASN A 374 6.57 -17.67 -0.82
N MET A 375 7.59 -18.38 -1.32
CA MET A 375 7.97 -19.69 -0.79
C MET A 375 8.42 -19.59 0.68
N GLN A 376 9.24 -18.59 1.03
CA GLN A 376 9.64 -18.33 2.42
C GLN A 376 8.43 -18.03 3.33
N VAL A 377 7.42 -17.29 2.84
CA VAL A 377 6.16 -17.07 3.58
C VAL A 377 5.43 -18.39 3.85
N ASN A 378 5.37 -19.28 2.86
CA ASN A 378 4.78 -20.60 3.02
C ASN A 378 5.59 -21.49 3.99
N ASP A 379 6.92 -21.43 3.96
CA ASP A 379 7.79 -22.17 4.87
C ASP A 379 7.59 -21.75 6.33
N VAL A 380 7.52 -20.44 6.59
CA VAL A 380 7.22 -19.88 7.93
C VAL A 380 5.84 -20.33 8.40
N THR A 381 4.85 -20.32 7.51
CA THR A 381 3.48 -20.77 7.80
C THR A 381 3.43 -22.26 8.08
N LEU A 382 4.13 -23.09 7.30
CA LEU A 382 4.24 -24.53 7.53
C LEU A 382 4.94 -24.84 8.86
N GLY A 383 5.99 -24.08 9.21
CA GLY A 383 6.65 -24.16 10.51
C GLY A 383 5.71 -23.86 11.67
N TYR A 384 4.89 -22.82 11.56
CA TYR A 384 3.84 -22.51 12.53
C TYR A 384 2.79 -23.62 12.63
N LEU A 385 2.30 -24.15 11.52
CA LEU A 385 1.30 -25.21 11.51
C LEU A 385 1.82 -26.51 12.11
N ARG A 386 3.09 -26.87 11.85
CA ARG A 386 3.76 -28.00 12.55
C ARG A 386 3.90 -27.75 14.04
N ASN A 387 4.10 -26.50 14.46
CA ASN A 387 4.12 -26.16 15.88
C ASN A 387 2.71 -26.27 16.51
N GLN A 388 1.64 -26.06 15.74
CA GLN A 388 0.26 -26.23 16.23
C GLN A 388 -0.16 -27.69 16.49
N THR A 389 0.54 -28.67 15.89
CA THR A 389 0.31 -30.10 16.16
C THR A 389 0.98 -30.58 17.46
N LEU A 390 1.85 -29.76 18.07
CA LEU A 390 2.46 -30.09 19.36
C LEU A 390 1.41 -29.99 20.50
N PRO A 391 1.56 -30.78 21.58
CA PRO A 391 0.74 -30.61 22.79
C PRO A 391 0.88 -29.18 23.35
N GLN A 392 -0.22 -28.61 23.82
CA GLN A 392 -0.18 -27.35 24.57
C GLN A 392 0.18 -27.65 26.02
N VAL A 393 1.32 -27.15 26.45
CA VAL A 393 1.78 -27.25 27.83
C VAL A 393 2.06 -25.83 28.29
N ASP A 394 1.21 -25.30 29.17
CA ASP A 394 1.36 -23.93 29.69
C ASP A 394 1.66 -23.97 31.18
N PHE A 395 2.72 -23.27 31.57
CA PHE A 395 2.96 -22.91 32.94
C PHE A 395 2.14 -21.67 33.29
N THR A 396 1.32 -21.76 34.33
CA THR A 396 0.53 -20.65 34.86
C THR A 396 0.93 -20.40 36.30
N ALA A 397 1.22 -19.15 36.62
CA ALA A 397 1.48 -18.68 37.97
C ALA A 397 0.54 -17.51 38.24
N ARG A 398 -0.19 -17.55 39.35
CA ARG A 398 -1.02 -16.44 39.80
C ARG A 398 -0.76 -16.17 41.26
N TYR A 399 -0.56 -14.90 41.58
CA TYR A 399 -0.48 -14.40 42.95
C TYR A 399 -1.53 -13.31 43.12
N GLY A 400 -2.35 -13.39 44.16
CA GLY A 400 -3.41 -12.43 44.40
C GLY A 400 -3.64 -12.14 45.86
N LEU A 401 -4.13 -10.94 46.14
CA LEU A 401 -4.49 -10.46 47.46
C LEU A 401 -5.97 -10.08 47.43
N ILE A 402 -6.72 -10.63 48.37
CA ILE A 402 -8.14 -10.33 48.51
C ILE A 402 -8.32 -9.44 49.74
N GLY A 403 -8.97 -8.31 49.53
CA GLY A 403 -9.43 -7.40 50.56
C GLY A 403 -10.95 -7.38 50.61
N GLN A 404 -11.50 -7.45 51.81
CA GLN A 404 -12.93 -7.36 52.06
C GLN A 404 -13.17 -6.22 53.04
N GLY A 405 -14.13 -5.35 52.72
CA GLY A 405 -14.53 -4.24 53.56
C GLY A 405 -16.01 -3.93 53.40
N GLY A 406 -16.49 -2.93 54.13
CA GLY A 406 -17.89 -2.55 54.15
C GLY A 406 -18.51 -2.66 55.54
N THR A 407 -19.72 -2.10 55.66
CA THR A 407 -20.45 -2.07 56.93
C THR A 407 -20.87 -3.49 57.31
N ARG A 408 -20.37 -3.99 58.44
CA ARG A 408 -20.65 -5.33 58.95
C ARG A 408 -21.86 -5.29 59.89
N PHE A 409 -22.85 -6.15 59.65
CA PHE A 409 -23.99 -6.34 60.54
C PHE A 409 -23.80 -7.59 61.39
N VAL A 410 -23.73 -7.41 62.71
CA VAL A 410 -23.72 -8.51 63.68
C VAL A 410 -25.15 -8.74 64.14
N ARG A 411 -25.61 -10.00 64.10
CA ARG A 411 -27.01 -10.37 64.40
C ARG A 411 -27.09 -11.33 65.57
N ALA A 412 -28.02 -11.10 66.47
CA ALA A 412 -28.34 -12.03 67.55
C ALA A 412 -29.39 -13.06 67.08
N GLY A 413 -29.12 -14.36 67.28
CA GLY A 413 -30.06 -15.43 66.96
C GLY A 413 -29.93 -16.07 65.56
N GLY A 414 -28.82 -15.86 64.85
CA GLY A 414 -28.53 -16.55 63.58
C GLY A 414 -28.93 -15.76 62.32
N ILE A 415 -29.19 -16.48 61.22
CA ILE A 415 -29.29 -15.94 59.84
C ILE A 415 -30.46 -14.93 59.68
N SER A 416 -31.51 -15.03 60.49
CA SER A 416 -32.69 -14.15 60.47
C SER A 416 -32.82 -13.23 61.69
N GLY A 417 -31.78 -13.14 62.52
CA GLY A 417 -31.75 -12.31 63.71
C GLY A 417 -31.76 -10.81 63.43
N GLY A 418 -32.31 -10.02 64.36
CA GLY A 418 -32.22 -8.56 64.33
C GLY A 418 -30.77 -8.07 64.42
N ILE A 419 -30.45 -6.98 63.72
CA ILE A 419 -29.12 -6.37 63.74
C ILE A 419 -28.87 -5.83 65.16
N THR A 420 -27.87 -6.40 65.84
CA THR A 420 -27.52 -6.08 67.23
C THR A 420 -26.35 -5.09 67.30
N GLU A 421 -25.45 -5.11 66.30
CA GLU A 421 -24.34 -4.17 66.19
C GLU A 421 -24.06 -3.89 64.71
N THR A 422 -23.77 -2.62 64.38
CA THR A 422 -23.36 -2.19 63.04
C THR A 422 -21.95 -1.62 63.14
N ILE A 423 -20.98 -2.32 62.58
CA ILE A 423 -19.59 -1.86 62.55
C ILE A 423 -19.39 -1.11 61.25
N PRO A 424 -19.14 0.22 61.29
CA PRO A 424 -18.90 1.00 60.08
C PRO A 424 -17.65 0.50 59.39
N GLY A 425 -17.74 0.30 58.08
CA GLY A 425 -16.59 -0.03 57.25
C GLY A 425 -16.79 0.51 55.84
N GLY A 426 -15.70 0.70 55.11
CA GLY A 426 -15.72 1.29 53.78
C GLY A 426 -14.72 0.66 52.82
N TYR A 427 -14.54 1.32 51.69
CA TYR A 427 -13.57 0.93 50.68
C TYR A 427 -12.13 0.95 51.21
N ALA A 428 -11.81 1.92 52.09
CA ALA A 428 -10.48 2.00 52.71
C ALA A 428 -10.14 0.77 53.56
N ASP A 429 -11.13 0.12 54.18
CA ASP A 429 -10.92 -1.12 54.95
C ASP A 429 -10.69 -2.33 54.05
N ALA A 430 -11.33 -2.35 52.88
CA ALA A 430 -11.05 -3.35 51.84
C ALA A 430 -9.62 -3.16 51.28
N LEU A 431 -9.14 -1.92 51.19
CA LEU A 431 -7.81 -1.62 50.71
C LEU A 431 -6.73 -1.90 51.77
N SER A 432 -6.98 -1.56 53.04
CA SER A 432 -6.05 -1.85 54.14
C SER A 432 -5.92 -3.36 54.38
N SER A 433 -7.02 -4.12 54.36
CA SER A 433 -6.98 -5.59 54.46
C SER A 433 -6.20 -6.26 53.32
N LEU A 434 -6.21 -5.65 52.14
CA LEU A 434 -5.40 -6.08 50.99
C LEU A 434 -3.92 -5.80 51.20
N PHE A 435 -3.54 -4.60 51.64
CA PHE A 435 -2.14 -4.23 51.89
C PHE A 435 -1.53 -4.92 53.12
N ASP A 436 -2.34 -5.20 54.13
CA ASP A 436 -1.99 -6.03 55.30
C ASP A 436 -1.74 -7.50 54.90
N ARG A 437 -2.03 -7.88 53.65
CA ARG A 437 -1.89 -9.25 53.11
C ARG A 437 -2.61 -10.29 53.97
N ARG A 438 -3.81 -9.96 54.48
CA ARG A 438 -4.56 -10.87 55.39
C ARG A 438 -5.03 -12.15 54.69
N TYR A 439 -5.33 -12.07 53.40
CA TYR A 439 -5.82 -13.19 52.60
C TYR A 439 -5.04 -13.33 51.28
N PRO A 440 -3.78 -13.80 51.33
CA PRO A 440 -2.99 -14.04 50.13
C PRO A 440 -3.45 -15.35 49.47
N THR A 441 -3.53 -15.32 48.14
CA THR A 441 -3.84 -16.47 47.30
C THR A 441 -2.71 -16.65 46.31
N TRP A 442 -2.27 -17.88 46.11
CA TRP A 442 -1.27 -18.20 45.11
C TRP A 442 -1.59 -19.54 44.49
N ASN A 443 -1.38 -19.65 43.18
CA ASN A 443 -1.47 -20.91 42.47
C ASN A 443 -0.34 -21.00 41.44
N PHE A 444 0.17 -22.21 41.31
CA PHE A 444 1.08 -22.61 40.24
C PHE A 444 0.47 -23.85 39.61
N GLY A 445 0.34 -23.86 38.28
CA GLY A 445 -0.30 -24.94 37.56
C GLY A 445 0.40 -25.17 36.22
N ILE A 446 0.53 -26.44 35.84
CA ILE A 446 0.90 -26.82 34.49
C ILE A 446 -0.36 -27.33 33.83
N ASN A 447 -0.84 -26.62 32.82
CA ASN A 447 -1.99 -27.03 32.04
C ASN A 447 -1.53 -27.77 30.79
N VAL A 448 -1.94 -29.03 30.63
CA VAL A 448 -1.59 -29.87 29.49
C VAL A 448 -2.86 -30.17 28.69
N SER A 449 -2.89 -29.76 27.44
CA SER A 449 -3.96 -30.07 26.49
C SER A 449 -3.39 -30.74 25.26
N TYR A 450 -3.82 -31.98 25.03
CA TYR A 450 -3.45 -32.78 23.86
C TYR A 450 -4.71 -33.20 23.10
N PRO A 451 -4.91 -32.74 21.86
CA PRO A 451 -6.01 -33.21 21.03
C PRO A 451 -5.70 -34.65 20.58
N ILE A 452 -6.54 -35.63 20.96
CA ILE A 452 -6.41 -37.04 20.58
C ILE A 452 -7.22 -37.30 19.31
N GLY A 453 -6.62 -37.97 18.32
CA GLY A 453 -7.24 -38.35 17.04
C GLY A 453 -6.61 -37.67 15.82
N VAL A 454 -7.12 -37.94 14.61
CA VAL A 454 -6.71 -37.22 13.39
C VAL A 454 -7.11 -35.76 13.56
N SER A 455 -6.15 -34.95 13.96
CA SER A 455 -6.42 -33.58 14.36
C SER A 455 -6.64 -32.74 13.11
N ALA A 456 -7.56 -31.77 13.16
CA ALA A 456 -7.73 -30.80 12.08
C ALA A 456 -6.40 -30.09 11.74
N GLN A 457 -5.49 -30.01 12.71
CA GLN A 457 -4.14 -29.47 12.60
C GLN A 457 -3.24 -30.32 11.68
N GLU A 458 -3.30 -31.66 11.75
CA GLU A 458 -2.56 -32.55 10.84
C GLU A 458 -3.02 -32.40 9.39
N ALA A 459 -4.34 -32.36 9.15
CA ALA A 459 -4.90 -32.11 7.83
C ALA A 459 -4.47 -30.73 7.27
N THR A 460 -4.39 -29.73 8.15
CA THR A 460 -3.93 -28.38 7.78
C THR A 460 -2.43 -28.36 7.42
N VAL A 461 -1.59 -29.13 8.13
CA VAL A 461 -0.17 -29.31 7.78
C VAL A 461 -0.02 -30.04 6.44
N ALA A 462 -0.80 -31.10 6.20
CA ALA A 462 -0.79 -31.82 4.92
C ALA A 462 -1.18 -30.90 3.75
N ARG A 463 -2.24 -30.10 3.92
CA ARG A 463 -2.64 -29.07 2.94
C ARG A 463 -1.54 -28.05 2.69
N ALA A 464 -0.90 -27.54 3.73
CA ALA A 464 0.19 -26.57 3.60
C ALA A 464 1.42 -27.17 2.88
N ARG A 465 1.70 -28.47 3.06
CA ARG A 465 2.75 -29.16 2.31
C ARG A 465 2.39 -29.33 0.83
N VAL A 466 1.14 -29.63 0.50
CA VAL A 466 0.68 -29.63 -0.91
C VAL A 466 0.82 -28.24 -1.53
N GLN A 467 0.48 -27.19 -0.78
CA GLN A 467 0.67 -25.80 -1.21
C GLN A 467 2.15 -25.46 -1.48
N GLN A 468 3.06 -25.95 -0.63
CA GLN A 468 4.52 -25.81 -0.83
C GLN A 468 4.95 -26.46 -2.16
N ASN A 469 4.54 -27.70 -2.42
CA ASN A 469 4.83 -28.39 -3.69
C ASN A 469 4.25 -27.65 -4.91
N GLN A 470 3.08 -27.02 -4.77
CA GLN A 470 2.49 -26.20 -5.83
C GLN A 470 3.37 -24.97 -6.12
N VAL A 471 3.88 -24.29 -5.09
CA VAL A 471 4.76 -23.13 -5.23
C VAL A 471 6.09 -23.51 -5.86
N GLU A 472 6.67 -24.67 -5.50
CA GLU A 472 7.86 -25.21 -6.17
C GLU A 472 7.61 -25.46 -7.66
N GLY A 473 6.44 -26.01 -8.02
CA GLY A 473 6.02 -26.16 -9.42
C GLY A 473 5.91 -24.81 -10.14
N GLN A 474 5.34 -23.79 -9.47
CA GLN A 474 5.25 -22.43 -10.01
C GLN A 474 6.63 -21.79 -10.26
N ILE A 475 7.61 -22.02 -9.36
CA ILE A 475 8.98 -21.56 -9.54
C ILE A 475 9.57 -22.15 -10.84
N ARG A 476 9.47 -23.46 -11.04
CA ARG A 476 9.98 -24.11 -12.26
C ARG A 476 9.27 -23.63 -13.52
N GLN A 477 7.96 -23.39 -13.44
CA GLN A 477 7.20 -22.83 -14.56
C GLN A 477 7.68 -21.41 -14.91
N ILE A 478 7.91 -20.56 -13.90
CA ILE A 478 8.44 -19.21 -14.11
C ILE A 478 9.85 -19.28 -14.68
N GLU A 479 10.75 -20.12 -14.14
CA GLU A 479 12.10 -20.29 -14.69
C GLU A 479 12.10 -20.66 -16.18
N LEU A 480 11.23 -21.59 -16.59
CA LEU A 480 11.05 -21.93 -18.01
C LEU A 480 10.50 -20.75 -18.83
N GLN A 481 9.54 -20.00 -18.29
CA GLN A 481 9.01 -18.80 -18.94
C GLN A 481 10.10 -17.75 -19.11
N VAL A 482 10.92 -17.51 -18.09
CA VAL A 482 12.04 -16.56 -18.13
C VAL A 482 13.05 -16.95 -19.20
N ALA A 483 13.45 -18.22 -19.24
CA ALA A 483 14.36 -18.71 -20.26
C ALA A 483 13.79 -18.52 -21.68
N THR A 484 12.49 -18.78 -21.86
CA THR A 484 11.80 -18.60 -23.15
C THR A 484 11.71 -17.12 -23.55
N ASP A 485 11.29 -16.25 -22.63
CA ASP A 485 11.16 -14.80 -22.88
C ASP A 485 12.50 -14.18 -23.30
N VAL A 486 13.57 -14.49 -22.57
CA VAL A 486 14.91 -13.94 -22.83
C VAL A 486 15.48 -14.48 -24.14
N THR A 487 15.28 -15.77 -24.43
CA THR A 487 15.71 -16.38 -25.70
C THR A 487 14.99 -15.73 -26.88
N ASN A 488 13.67 -15.53 -26.78
CA ASN A 488 12.89 -14.85 -27.81
C ASN A 488 13.32 -13.39 -27.98
N ALA A 489 13.54 -12.67 -26.88
CA ALA A 489 14.00 -11.28 -26.92
C ALA A 489 15.38 -11.15 -27.58
N ALA A 490 16.34 -11.99 -27.21
CA ALA A 490 17.67 -12.01 -27.81
C ALA A 490 17.62 -12.34 -29.32
N THR A 491 16.81 -13.34 -29.69
CA THR A 491 16.59 -13.70 -31.11
C THR A 491 15.94 -12.56 -31.89
N ASN A 492 14.98 -11.84 -31.28
CA ASN A 492 14.35 -10.68 -31.91
C ASN A 492 15.33 -9.52 -32.12
N VAL A 493 16.27 -9.30 -31.19
CA VAL A 493 17.33 -8.30 -31.39
C VAL A 493 18.19 -8.68 -32.60
N GLN A 494 18.64 -9.94 -32.68
CA GLN A 494 19.43 -10.42 -33.82
C GLN A 494 18.68 -10.27 -35.15
N ASN A 495 17.41 -10.67 -35.21
CA ASN A 495 16.59 -10.50 -36.40
C ASN A 495 16.41 -9.02 -36.78
N ASN A 496 16.30 -8.12 -35.79
CA ASN A 496 16.18 -6.69 -36.05
C ASN A 496 17.50 -6.06 -36.55
N VAL A 497 18.66 -6.59 -36.18
CA VAL A 497 19.96 -6.18 -36.76
C VAL A 497 19.95 -6.43 -38.26
N GLU A 498 19.63 -7.64 -38.70
CA GLU A 498 19.56 -8.00 -40.13
C GLU A 498 18.50 -7.18 -40.88
N ARG A 499 17.35 -6.90 -40.24
CA ARG A 499 16.31 -6.04 -40.82
C ARG A 499 16.76 -4.59 -41.00
N VAL A 500 17.54 -4.04 -40.07
CA VAL A 500 18.10 -2.68 -40.20
C VAL A 500 19.07 -2.63 -41.37
N GLU A 501 19.99 -3.59 -41.46
CA GLU A 501 20.97 -3.67 -42.56
C GLU A 501 20.27 -3.77 -43.93
N ALA A 502 19.29 -4.67 -44.06
CA ALA A 502 18.51 -4.81 -45.30
C ALA A 502 17.70 -3.56 -45.65
N ALA A 503 17.07 -2.90 -44.67
CA ALA A 503 16.28 -1.70 -44.89
C ALA A 503 17.15 -0.48 -45.25
N GLN A 504 18.36 -0.37 -44.68
CA GLN A 504 19.33 0.66 -45.03
C GLN A 504 19.83 0.48 -46.47
N ALA A 505 20.18 -0.75 -46.86
CA ALA A 505 20.56 -1.06 -48.24
C ALA A 505 19.42 -0.76 -49.23
N ALA A 506 18.18 -1.14 -48.90
CA ALA A 506 17.01 -0.81 -49.72
C ALA A 506 16.81 0.71 -49.89
N ARG A 507 16.97 1.49 -48.81
CA ARG A 507 16.93 2.96 -48.87
C ARG A 507 18.01 3.52 -49.79
N GLU A 508 19.24 3.02 -49.71
CA GLU A 508 20.36 3.46 -50.56
C GLU A 508 20.08 3.16 -52.04
N PHE A 509 19.59 1.96 -52.36
CA PHE A 509 19.26 1.60 -53.74
C PHE A 509 18.06 2.36 -54.29
N SER A 510 17.01 2.58 -53.49
CA SER A 510 15.87 3.42 -53.90
C SER A 510 16.27 4.88 -54.11
N GLN A 511 17.24 5.39 -53.36
CA GLN A 511 17.79 6.73 -53.55
C GLN A 511 18.50 6.85 -54.90
N ARG A 512 19.38 5.89 -55.22
CA ARG A 512 20.07 5.83 -56.52
C ARG A 512 19.09 5.66 -57.70
N GLN A 513 18.04 4.88 -57.51
CA GLN A 513 17.00 4.69 -58.52
C GLN A 513 16.24 5.99 -58.80
N LEU A 514 15.90 6.77 -57.76
CA LEU A 514 15.28 8.08 -57.93
C LEU A 514 16.20 9.03 -58.71
N GLU A 515 17.47 9.10 -58.36
CA GLU A 515 18.47 9.94 -59.04
C GLU A 515 18.61 9.55 -60.53
N ALA A 516 18.62 8.25 -60.82
CA ALA A 516 18.68 7.75 -62.19
C ALA A 516 17.40 8.09 -62.99
N GLU A 517 16.21 7.94 -62.41
CA GLU A 517 14.95 8.28 -63.08
C GLU A 517 14.77 9.79 -63.29
N GLN A 518 15.21 10.61 -62.33
CA GLN A 518 15.27 12.06 -62.49
C GLN A 518 16.19 12.47 -63.65
N SER A 519 17.39 11.90 -63.69
CA SER A 519 18.35 12.16 -64.78
C SER A 519 17.78 11.77 -66.15
N LYS A 520 17.11 10.60 -66.26
CA LYS A 520 16.45 10.17 -67.50
C LYS A 520 15.28 11.08 -67.87
N PHE A 521 14.52 11.58 -66.90
CA PHE A 521 13.38 12.48 -67.15
C PHE A 521 13.85 13.85 -67.65
N GLU A 522 14.96 14.37 -67.14
CA GLU A 522 15.56 15.63 -67.60
C GLU A 522 15.96 15.59 -69.08
N VAL A 523 16.44 14.43 -69.56
CA VAL A 523 16.80 14.22 -70.97
C VAL A 523 15.64 13.67 -71.83
N GLY A 524 14.42 13.60 -71.30
CA GLY A 524 13.22 13.14 -72.02
C GLY A 524 13.12 11.64 -72.26
N MET A 525 13.95 10.82 -71.59
CA MET A 525 13.98 9.36 -71.72
C MET A 525 13.13 8.62 -70.66
N SER A 526 12.51 9.35 -69.72
CA SER A 526 11.58 8.80 -68.72
C SER A 526 10.30 9.63 -68.65
N THR A 527 9.27 9.13 -67.99
CA THR A 527 7.97 9.79 -67.84
C THR A 527 7.76 10.26 -66.41
N ASN A 528 6.88 11.24 -66.22
CA ASN A 528 6.50 11.74 -64.89
C ASN A 528 6.00 10.60 -63.97
N TYR A 529 5.32 9.61 -64.56
CA TYR A 529 4.87 8.42 -63.83
C TYR A 529 6.01 7.67 -63.15
N PHE A 530 7.14 7.44 -63.84
CA PHE A 530 8.28 6.70 -63.30
C PHE A 530 9.02 7.49 -62.21
N VAL A 531 9.14 8.81 -62.35
CA VAL A 531 9.73 9.67 -61.31
C VAL A 531 8.87 9.66 -60.05
N VAL A 532 7.55 9.84 -60.18
CA VAL A 532 6.61 9.77 -59.05
C VAL A 532 6.59 8.37 -58.41
N GLN A 533 6.74 7.31 -59.20
CA GLN A 533 6.89 5.96 -58.69
C GLN A 533 8.18 5.81 -57.87
N ALA A 534 9.34 6.18 -58.42
CA ALA A 534 10.62 6.11 -57.71
C ALA A 534 10.64 6.96 -56.42
N GLN A 535 9.97 8.12 -56.42
CA GLN A 535 9.79 8.94 -55.22
C GLN A 535 8.96 8.20 -54.15
N ARG A 536 7.85 7.56 -54.52
CA ARG A 536 7.04 6.76 -53.59
C ARG A 536 7.81 5.58 -53.02
N ASP A 537 8.62 4.92 -53.85
CA ASP A 537 9.44 3.78 -53.45
C ASP A 537 10.52 4.21 -52.45
N LEU A 538 11.22 5.33 -52.71
CA LEU A 538 12.18 5.92 -51.77
C LEU A 538 11.54 6.31 -50.44
N LEU A 539 10.38 6.98 -50.46
CA LEU A 539 9.67 7.38 -49.24
C LEU A 539 9.26 6.15 -48.41
N THR A 540 8.83 5.08 -49.07
CA THR A 540 8.51 3.81 -48.41
C THR A 540 9.77 3.18 -47.80
N ALA A 541 10.87 3.15 -48.54
CA ALA A 541 12.15 2.64 -48.06
C ALA A 541 12.72 3.45 -46.88
N GLN A 542 12.61 4.79 -46.91
CA GLN A 542 13.01 5.66 -45.81
C GLN A 542 12.19 5.39 -44.54
N ASN A 543 10.85 5.30 -44.66
CA ASN A 543 10.00 4.96 -43.53
C ASN A 543 10.31 3.55 -42.98
N ASN A 544 10.53 2.56 -43.85
CA ASN A 544 10.90 1.20 -43.44
C ASN A 544 12.24 1.15 -42.70
N ALA A 545 13.25 1.91 -43.16
CA ALA A 545 14.55 2.01 -42.48
C ALA A 545 14.41 2.65 -41.09
N LEU A 546 13.65 3.73 -40.97
CA LEU A 546 13.37 4.36 -39.69
C LEU A 546 12.62 3.42 -38.72
N GLN A 547 11.63 2.68 -39.22
CA GLN A 547 10.88 1.70 -38.43
C GLN A 547 11.75 0.51 -37.99
N ALA A 548 12.66 0.05 -38.85
CA ALA A 548 13.58 -1.03 -38.51
C ALA A 548 14.53 -0.61 -37.36
N ILE A 549 15.05 0.62 -37.40
CA ILE A 549 15.91 1.16 -36.34
C ILE A 549 15.11 1.29 -35.02
N LEU A 550 13.88 1.78 -35.07
CA LEU A 550 12.99 1.84 -33.90
C LEU A 550 12.71 0.43 -33.33
N ALA A 551 12.42 -0.55 -34.19
CA ALA A 551 12.17 -1.93 -33.78
C ALA A 551 13.40 -2.54 -33.09
N TYR A 552 14.60 -2.28 -33.62
CA TYR A 552 15.86 -2.66 -32.98
C TYR A 552 16.01 -2.04 -31.59
N ARG A 553 15.83 -0.72 -31.45
CA ARG A 553 15.90 -0.02 -30.16
C ARG A 553 14.89 -0.54 -29.15
N ARG A 554 13.64 -0.78 -29.56
CA ARG A 554 12.61 -1.39 -28.69
C ARG A 554 12.99 -2.80 -28.25
N SER A 555 13.57 -3.62 -29.15
CA SER A 555 14.02 -4.97 -28.80
C SER A 555 15.19 -4.98 -27.81
N LEU A 556 16.09 -3.99 -27.88
CA LEU A 556 17.14 -3.80 -26.87
C LEU A 556 16.56 -3.40 -25.51
N VAL A 557 15.64 -2.44 -25.49
CA VAL A 557 14.95 -2.02 -24.25
C VAL A 557 14.23 -3.20 -23.60
N GLU A 558 13.56 -4.04 -24.40
CA GLU A 558 12.87 -5.23 -23.89
C GLU A 558 13.86 -6.28 -23.36
N LEU A 559 14.95 -6.55 -24.07
CA LEU A 559 15.98 -7.47 -23.62
C LEU A 559 16.60 -7.02 -22.29
N GLU A 560 16.90 -5.72 -22.16
CA GLU A 560 17.39 -5.14 -20.91
C GLU A 560 16.35 -5.27 -19.80
N ARG A 561 15.08 -4.94 -20.06
CA ARG A 561 13.97 -5.06 -19.10
C ARG A 561 13.83 -6.48 -18.56
N LEU A 562 13.99 -7.49 -19.41
CA LEU A 562 13.89 -8.90 -19.04
C LEU A 562 15.11 -9.42 -18.26
N GLN A 563 16.27 -8.79 -18.41
CA GLN A 563 17.51 -9.15 -17.72
C GLN A 563 17.72 -8.37 -16.40
N GLN A 564 17.15 -7.18 -16.29
CA GLN A 564 17.47 -6.24 -15.21
C GLN A 564 16.66 -6.49 -13.93
N THR A 565 17.34 -6.22 -12.82
CA THR A 565 16.76 -6.14 -11.46
C THR A 565 17.31 -4.96 -10.67
N SER A 566 18.54 -4.52 -10.98
CA SER A 566 19.17 -3.38 -10.29
C SER A 566 19.30 -2.17 -11.22
N LEU A 567 18.96 -0.99 -10.71
CA LEU A 567 19.12 0.30 -11.37
C LEU A 567 20.59 0.71 -11.54
N GLN A 568 21.54 -0.09 -11.02
CA GLN A 568 22.97 0.22 -11.03
C GLN A 568 23.57 0.20 -12.42
N THR A 569 23.11 -0.69 -13.31
CA THR A 569 23.58 -0.72 -14.71
C THR A 569 23.13 0.52 -15.49
N SER A 570 22.16 1.28 -14.99
CA SER A 570 21.63 2.48 -15.64
C SER A 570 22.24 3.79 -15.13
N ASN A 571 23.34 3.79 -14.36
CA ASN A 571 23.91 5.00 -13.73
C ASN A 571 22.89 5.83 -12.90
N ILE A 572 21.77 5.23 -12.49
CA ILE A 572 20.72 5.90 -11.72
C ILE A 572 20.94 5.56 -10.25
N THR A 573 21.61 6.48 -9.55
CA THR A 573 21.71 6.44 -8.09
C THR A 573 20.38 6.93 -7.52
N ILE A 574 19.57 6.03 -6.95
CA ILE A 574 18.37 6.43 -6.21
C ILE A 574 18.83 7.20 -4.96
N LEU A 575 18.61 8.52 -4.96
CA LEU A 575 18.69 9.33 -3.75
C LEU A 575 17.47 8.99 -2.87
N GLY A 576 17.74 8.48 -1.67
CA GLY A 576 16.72 8.17 -0.66
C GLY A 576 16.82 6.75 -0.13
N ARG A 577 17.86 6.49 0.67
CA ARG A 577 17.86 5.43 1.68
C ARG A 577 17.67 6.06 3.05
#